data_AF-A0A2E8I7E9-F1
#
_entry.id   AF-A0A2E8I7E9-F1
#
_cell.length_a   1.000
_cell.length_b   1.000
_cell.length_c   1.000
_cell.angle_alpha   90.00
_cell.angle_beta   90.00
_cell.angle_gamma   90.00
#
_symmetry.space_group_name_H-M   'P 1'
#
loop_
_entity.id
_entity.type
_entity.pdbx_description
1 polymer ?
#
loop_
_entity_poly.entity_id
_entity_poly.type
_entity_poly.pdbx_seq_one_letter_code
_entity_poly.pdbx_strand_id
1 'polypeptide(L)'
;MVIIASIFVFCIAAVFRLLDNSAGLLISNGISVSPFYLKDAEIKEQMDQIKDRQLRKKLKRTLIFQKLHKIFLVLAIFTFIAGIVYEFYNPSLIKLL
;
A
#
# COMPACT_ATOMS: atom_id res chain seq x y z
N MET A 1 -16.77 -16.88 4.10
CA MET A 1 -16.98 -15.64 3.30
C MET A 1 -16.06 -14.49 3.74
N VAL A 2 -16.03 -14.11 5.03
CA VAL A 2 -15.27 -12.93 5.51
C VAL A 2 -13.75 -13.04 5.31
N ILE A 3 -13.18 -14.24 5.48
CA ILE A 3 -11.76 -14.49 5.20
C ILE A 3 -11.43 -14.24 3.72
N ILE A 4 -12.31 -14.65 2.80
CA ILE A 4 -12.12 -14.39 1.36
C ILE A 4 -12.14 -12.88 1.08
N ALA A 5 -13.02 -12.14 1.76
CA ALA A 5 -13.04 -10.68 1.67
C ALA A 5 -11.72 -10.05 2.13
N SER A 6 -11.08 -10.55 3.18
CA SER A 6 -9.76 -10.04 3.61
C SER A 6 -8.67 -10.24 2.55
N ILE A 7 -8.70 -11.35 1.81
CA ILE A 7 -7.78 -11.60 0.70
C ILE A 7 -8.00 -10.56 -0.41
N PHE A 8 -9.26 -10.29 -0.75
CA PHE A 8 -9.60 -9.27 -1.75
C PHE A 8 -9.12 -7.87 -1.35
N VAL A 9 -9.33 -7.48 -0.09
CA VAL A 9 -8.84 -6.20 0.47
C VAL A 9 -7.30 -6.15 0.44
N PHE A 10 -6.63 -7.27 0.73
CA PHE A 10 -5.18 -7.38 0.63
C PHE A 10 -4.69 -7.22 -0.81
N CYS A 11 -5.36 -7.82 -1.80
CA CYS A 11 -5.04 -7.64 -3.22
C CYS A 11 -5.13 -6.16 -3.63
N ILE A 12 -6.15 -5.43 -3.16
CA ILE A 12 -6.26 -3.98 -3.38
C ILE A 12 -5.05 -3.25 -2.78
N ALA A 13 -4.64 -3.60 -1.55
CA ALA A 13 -3.44 -3.04 -0.94
C ALA A 13 -2.19 -3.32 -1.78
N ALA A 14 -2.04 -4.53 -2.32
CA ALA A 14 -0.92 -4.90 -3.18
C ALA A 14 -0.88 -4.10 -4.48
N VAL A 15 -2.05 -3.83 -5.10
CA VAL A 15 -2.12 -2.96 -6.28
C VAL A 15 -1.61 -1.56 -5.97
N PHE A 16 -2.01 -0.95 -4.85
CA PHE A 16 -1.48 0.37 -4.46
C PHE A 16 0.03 0.37 -4.20
N ARG A 17 0.58 -0.75 -3.71
CA ARG A 17 2.03 -0.93 -3.56
C ARG A 17 2.73 -1.05 -4.91
N LEU A 18 2.14 -1.70 -5.90
CA LEU A 18 2.70 -1.80 -7.25
C LEU A 18 2.62 -0.46 -8.02
N LEU A 19 1.60 0.34 -7.75
CA LEU A 19 1.46 1.69 -8.30
C LEU A 19 2.45 2.68 -7.67
N ASP A 20 3.05 2.34 -6.52
CA ASP A 20 4.14 3.12 -5.93
C ASP A 20 5.42 2.91 -6.74
N ASN A 21 5.70 3.86 -7.64
CA ASN A 21 6.94 3.95 -8.40
C ASN A 21 7.79 5.16 -7.96
N SER A 22 7.81 5.50 -6.66
CA SER A 22 8.56 6.65 -6.13
C SER A 22 10.06 6.55 -6.40
N ALA A 23 10.66 5.39 -6.09
CA ALA A 23 12.09 5.14 -6.28
C ALA A 23 12.51 5.28 -7.75
N GLY A 24 11.78 4.64 -8.67
CA GLY A 24 12.06 4.75 -10.11
C GLY A 24 11.91 6.18 -10.64
N LEU A 25 10.97 6.95 -10.10
CA LEU A 25 10.79 8.34 -10.48
C LEU A 25 11.96 9.24 -10.04
N LEU A 26 12.51 9.01 -8.84
CA LEU A 26 13.64 9.76 -8.31
C LEU A 26 14.95 9.40 -9.04
N ILE A 27 15.19 8.10 -9.22
CA ILE A 27 16.38 7.58 -9.92
C ILE A 27 16.41 8.08 -11.38
N SER A 28 15.27 8.04 -12.09
CA SER A 28 15.19 8.53 -13.48
C SER A 28 15.42 10.04 -13.63
N ASN A 29 15.34 10.80 -12.54
CA ASN A 29 15.60 12.24 -12.51
C ASN A 29 16.96 12.57 -11.85
N GLY A 30 17.86 11.58 -11.72
CA GLY A 30 19.22 11.77 -11.23
C GLY A 30 19.35 11.88 -9.71
N ILE A 31 18.28 11.59 -8.97
CA ILE A 31 18.27 11.65 -7.50
C ILE A 31 18.61 10.27 -6.97
N SER A 32 19.77 10.17 -6.31
CA SER A 32 20.23 8.93 -5.69
C SER A 32 19.41 8.65 -4.44
N VAL A 33 18.60 7.60 -4.50
CA VAL A 33 17.79 7.09 -3.38
C VAL A 33 17.86 5.58 -3.33
N SER A 34 17.46 5.00 -2.21
CA SER A 34 17.39 3.54 -2.13
C SER A 34 16.40 3.01 -3.19
N PRO A 35 16.75 1.97 -3.96
CA PRO A 35 15.86 1.43 -5.00
C PRO A 35 14.64 0.71 -4.39
N PHE A 36 14.64 0.48 -3.09
CA PHE A 36 13.56 -0.14 -2.34
C PHE A 36 12.64 0.90 -1.72
N TYR A 37 11.39 0.50 -1.47
CA TYR A 37 10.31 1.29 -0.86
C TYR A 37 10.79 2.47 0.00
N LEU A 38 10.67 3.69 -0.53
CA LEU A 38 11.03 4.90 0.19
C LEU A 38 9.96 5.28 1.21
N LYS A 39 10.41 5.76 2.37
CA LYS A 39 9.50 6.30 3.39
C LYS A 39 8.90 7.62 2.93
N ASP A 40 7.65 7.87 3.34
CA ASP A 40 6.91 9.10 3.04
C ASP A 40 7.69 10.37 3.42
N ALA A 41 8.50 10.31 4.50
CA ALA A 41 9.34 11.42 4.97
C ALA A 41 10.50 11.71 4.02
N GLU A 42 11.18 10.68 3.53
CA GLU A 42 12.30 10.78 2.61
C GLU A 42 11.83 11.32 1.25
N ILE A 43 10.69 10.85 0.75
CA ILE A 43 10.08 11.39 -0.48
C ILE A 43 9.76 12.88 -0.33
N LYS A 44 9.23 13.30 0.83
CA LYS A 44 8.93 14.72 1.09
C LYS A 44 10.19 15.57 1.14
N GLU A 45 11.24 15.10 1.81
CA GLU A 45 12.53 15.78 1.88
C GLU A 45 13.14 15.98 0.48
N GLN A 46 13.14 14.91 -0.34
CA GLN A 46 13.60 14.98 -1.73
C GLN A 46 12.70 15.89 -2.60
N MET A 47 11.38 15.87 -2.38
CA MET A 47 10.42 16.74 -3.07
C MET A 47 10.63 18.23 -2.84
N ASP A 48 11.17 18.63 -1.68
CA ASP A 48 11.42 20.05 -1.38
C ASP A 48 12.70 20.56 -2.05
N GLN A 49 13.63 19.65 -2.39
CA GLN A 49 14.83 19.97 -3.17
C GLN A 49 14.56 20.00 -4.69
N ILE A 50 13.46 19.40 -5.15
CA ILE A 50 13.07 19.34 -6.56
C ILE A 50 12.44 20.67 -7.02
N LYS A 51 13.06 21.30 -8.03
CA LYS A 51 12.52 22.47 -8.73
C LYS A 51 11.46 22.12 -9.79
N ASP A 52 11.48 20.88 -10.30
CA ASP A 52 10.54 20.43 -11.33
C ASP A 52 9.12 20.22 -10.76
N ARG A 53 8.19 21.05 -11.21
CA ARG A 53 6.78 21.01 -10.78
C ARG A 53 6.03 19.76 -11.26
N GLN A 54 6.38 19.19 -12.42
CA GLN A 54 5.79 17.96 -12.92
C GLN A 54 6.24 16.75 -12.10
N LEU A 55 7.54 16.67 -11.78
CA LEU A 55 8.10 15.63 -10.93
C LEU A 55 7.45 15.65 -9.54
N ARG A 56 7.34 16.84 -8.94
CA ARG A 56 6.70 17.04 -7.63
C ARG A 56 5.24 16.60 -7.61
N LYS A 57 4.48 16.84 -8.70
CA LYS A 57 3.08 16.35 -8.83
C LYS A 57 3.01 14.82 -8.87
N LYS A 58 3.89 14.18 -9.62
CA LYS A 58 3.95 12.70 -9.72
C LYS A 58 4.30 12.08 -8.35
N LEU A 59 5.32 12.60 -7.66
CA LEU A 59 5.68 12.13 -6.31
C LEU A 59 4.55 12.34 -5.30
N LYS A 60 3.83 13.46 -5.37
CA LYS A 60 2.65 13.69 -4.53
C LYS A 60 1.56 12.64 -4.75
N ARG A 61 1.34 12.20 -5.99
CA ARG A 61 0.41 11.11 -6.30
C ARG A 61 0.90 9.78 -5.70
N THR A 62 2.19 9.52 -5.78
CA THR A 62 2.80 8.33 -5.17
C THR A 62 2.63 8.29 -3.65
N LEU A 63 2.77 9.42 -2.95
CA LEU A 63 2.47 9.51 -1.52
C LEU A 63 1.02 9.14 -1.18
N ILE A 64 0.06 9.47 -2.07
CA ILE A 64 -1.33 9.05 -1.89
C ILE A 64 -1.46 7.53 -2.01
N PHE A 65 -0.76 6.92 -2.98
CA PHE A 65 -0.75 5.46 -3.12
C PHE A 65 -0.12 4.75 -1.91
N GLN A 66 0.98 5.29 -1.36
CA GLN A 66 1.56 4.76 -0.12
C GLN A 66 0.58 4.84 1.06
N LYS A 67 -0.15 5.95 1.18
CA LYS A 67 -1.16 6.11 2.23
C LYS A 67 -2.32 5.13 2.05
N LEU A 68 -2.84 4.99 0.82
CA LEU A 68 -3.90 4.04 0.50
C LEU A 68 -3.45 2.60 0.75
N HIS A 69 -2.25 2.22 0.33
CA HIS A 69 -1.67 0.91 0.62
C HIS A 69 -1.70 0.60 2.12
N LYS A 70 -1.22 1.52 2.98
CA LYS A 70 -1.24 1.35 4.45
C LYS A 70 -2.68 1.19 4.97
N ILE A 71 -3.62 2.01 4.51
CA ILE A 71 -5.03 1.92 4.91
C ILE A 71 -5.63 0.56 4.55
N PHE A 72 -5.48 0.13 3.29
CA PHE A 72 -6.03 -1.15 2.83
C PHE A 72 -5.33 -2.34 3.48
N LEU A 73 -4.02 -2.25 3.76
CA LEU A 73 -3.28 -3.30 4.47
C LEU A 73 -3.82 -3.47 5.90
N VAL A 74 -3.97 -2.36 6.62
CA VAL A 74 -4.54 -2.36 7.99
C VAL A 74 -5.97 -2.91 7.96
N LEU A 75 -6.79 -2.48 7.01
CA LEU A 75 -8.15 -2.98 6.83
C LEU A 75 -8.18 -4.48 6.53
N ALA A 76 -7.26 -4.98 5.70
CA ALA A 76 -7.15 -6.40 5.39
C ALA A 76 -6.83 -7.22 6.64
N ILE A 77 -5.89 -6.75 7.47
CA ILE A 77 -5.53 -7.39 8.74
C ILE A 77 -6.74 -7.45 9.68
N PHE A 78 -7.44 -6.33 9.87
CA PHE A 78 -8.63 -6.30 10.73
C PHE A 78 -9.74 -7.21 10.19
N THR A 79 -9.96 -7.21 8.88
CA THR A 79 -10.96 -8.08 8.23
C THR A 79 -10.60 -9.55 8.39
N PHE A 80 -9.31 -9.89 8.33
CA PHE A 80 -8.83 -11.25 8.52
C PHE A 80 -9.04 -11.73 9.95
N ILE A 81 -8.67 -10.91 10.94
CA ILE A 81 -8.90 -11.21 12.37
C ILE A 81 -10.40 -11.38 12.64
N ALA A 82 -11.23 -10.46 12.16
CA ALA A 82 -12.68 -10.56 12.28
C ALA A 82 -13.23 -11.83 11.60
N GLY A 83 -12.66 -12.20 10.45
CA GLY A 83 -13.00 -13.44 9.74
C GLY A 83 -12.68 -14.69 10.55
N ILE A 84 -11.51 -14.75 11.20
CA ILE A 84 -11.14 -15.84 12.10
C ILE A 84 -12.13 -15.93 13.26
N VAL A 85 -12.39 -14.81 13.94
CA VAL A 85 -13.30 -14.76 15.09
C VAL A 85 -14.71 -15.21 14.68
N TYR A 86 -15.22 -14.74 13.54
CA TYR A 86 -16.53 -15.14 13.03
C TYR A 86 -16.62 -16.66 12.76
N GLU A 87 -15.55 -17.24 12.24
CA GLU A 87 -15.47 -18.67 11.94
C GLU A 87 -15.53 -19.54 13.23
N PHE A 88 -15.02 -19.04 14.37
CA PHE A 88 -15.18 -19.72 15.66
C PHE A 88 -16.64 -19.76 16.13
N TYR A 89 -17.45 -18.73 15.84
CA TYR A 89 -18.86 -18.69 16.24
C TYR A 89 -19.77 -19.43 15.28
N ASN A 90 -19.49 -19.36 13.98
CA ASN A 90 -20.24 -20.04 12.93
C ASN A 90 -19.26 -20.78 12.01
N PRO A 91 -18.90 -22.04 12.35
CA PRO A 91 -17.96 -22.82 11.57
C PRO A 91 -18.61 -23.20 10.24
N SER A 92 -18.40 -22.36 9.24
CA SER A 92 -18.97 -22.47 7.91
C SER A 92 -17.98 -23.10 6.95
N LEU A 93 -16.69 -22.75 7.06
CA LEU A 93 -15.57 -23.32 6.31
C LEU A 93 -15.20 -24.70 6.82
N ILE A 94 -15.24 -24.95 8.13
CA ILE A 94 -14.95 -26.29 8.68
C ILE A 94 -16.04 -27.30 8.29
N LYS A 95 -17.31 -26.87 8.23
CA LYS A 95 -18.42 -27.74 7.81
C LYS A 95 -18.47 -28.04 6.30
N LEU A 96 -17.72 -27.27 5.50
CA LEU A 96 -17.61 -27.44 4.05
C LEU A 96 -16.51 -28.44 3.65
N LEU A 97 -15.74 -28.93 4.63
CA LEU A 97 -14.59 -29.83 4.47
C LEU A 97 -14.93 -31.19 5.11
#